data_AF-A0A3M1J4V0-F1
#
_entry.id   AF-A0A3M1J4V0-F1
#
_cell.length_a   1.000
_cell.length_b   1.000
_cell.length_c   1.000
_cell.angle_alpha   90.00
_cell.angle_beta   90.00
_cell.angle_gamma   90.00
#
_symmetry.space_group_name_H-M   'P 1'
#
loop_
_entity.id
_entity.type
_entity.pdbx_description
1 polymer ?
#
loop_
_entity_poly.entity_id
_entity_poly.type
_entity_poly.pdbx_seq_one_letter_code
_entity_poly.pdbx_strand_id
1 'polypeptide(L)'
;MSIKPIESFVDDDFYYPEEDDLQKFIANRNRTGRIWLTAFIAATIVAIVALSALLYTIVRDSFGYVIIQNTQDPAQLVEHVEEARMLAAAQMSSEDDKELVKAIADDPYAIGYFGHAYYADNTDKLRAVSVNGAQPNAETTAAGKYPYTRPIFIYADSEQMQAQPHVSGFVNYYLNNIATVSRDAGYFAPDETTLQQNRQIWLEANGLNGADFPLIDPATLPADTTL
;
A
#
# COMPACT_ATOMS: atom_id res chain seq x y z
N MET A 1 -85.20 -38.13 62.03
CA MET A 1 -83.94 -38.77 61.59
C MET A 1 -82.89 -38.41 62.62
N SER A 2 -82.45 -39.39 63.41
CA SER A 2 -81.70 -39.20 64.66
C SER A 2 -80.21 -38.97 64.38
N ILE A 3 -79.66 -37.86 64.87
CA ILE A 3 -78.24 -37.51 64.75
C ILE A 3 -77.55 -38.06 65.99
N LYS A 4 -76.65 -39.04 65.83
CA LYS A 4 -75.83 -39.56 66.94
C LYS A 4 -74.75 -38.53 67.32
N PRO A 5 -74.38 -38.42 68.62
CA PRO A 5 -73.40 -37.44 69.09
C PRO A 5 -71.95 -37.78 68.69
N ILE A 6 -71.10 -36.75 68.66
CA ILE A 6 -69.74 -36.68 68.08
C ILE A 6 -68.68 -37.49 68.85
N GLU A 7 -69.03 -38.19 69.92
CA GLU A 7 -68.07 -38.90 70.79
C GLU A 7 -67.59 -40.27 70.24
N SER A 8 -68.02 -40.69 69.04
CA SER A 8 -67.69 -42.02 68.49
C SER A 8 -66.51 -42.04 67.50
N PHE A 9 -65.66 -41.02 67.47
CA PHE A 9 -64.50 -40.93 66.57
C PHE A 9 -63.18 -40.66 67.29
N VAL A 10 -63.13 -40.85 68.61
CA VAL A 10 -61.86 -40.88 69.34
C VAL A 10 -61.41 -42.34 69.34
N ASP A 11 -60.59 -42.71 68.36
CA ASP A 11 -59.83 -43.95 68.43
C ASP A 11 -58.85 -43.82 69.62
N ASP A 12 -59.07 -44.63 70.65
CA ASP A 12 -58.30 -44.69 71.91
C ASP A 12 -56.84 -45.18 71.73
N ASP A 13 -56.34 -45.30 70.50
CA ASP A 13 -55.00 -45.79 70.15
C ASP A 13 -53.99 -44.68 69.79
N PHE A 14 -54.26 -43.42 70.15
CA PHE A 14 -53.22 -42.37 70.14
C PHE A 14 -52.28 -42.55 71.33
N TYR A 15 -51.43 -43.57 71.24
CA TYR A 15 -50.33 -43.80 72.17
C TYR A 15 -49.30 -42.68 72.02
N TYR A 16 -49.41 -41.64 72.85
CA TYR A 16 -48.33 -40.67 73.00
C TYR A 16 -47.20 -41.37 73.78
N PRO A 17 -45.99 -41.50 73.22
CA PRO A 17 -44.90 -42.15 73.90
C PRO A 17 -44.57 -41.40 75.20
N GLU A 18 -44.41 -42.13 76.31
CA GLU A 18 -43.96 -41.56 77.59
C GLU A 18 -42.55 -40.94 77.46
N GLU A 19 -42.17 -40.06 78.40
CA GLU A 19 -41.03 -39.13 78.29
C GLU A 19 -39.76 -39.72 77.67
N ASP A 20 -39.37 -40.94 78.05
CA ASP A 20 -38.14 -41.60 77.56
C ASP A 20 -38.22 -42.01 76.07
N ASP A 21 -39.38 -42.44 75.60
CA ASP A 21 -39.57 -42.82 74.20
C ASP A 21 -39.83 -41.60 73.31
N LEU A 22 -40.46 -40.56 73.86
CA LEU A 22 -40.56 -39.25 73.21
C LEU A 22 -39.17 -38.64 72.97
N GLN A 23 -38.28 -38.70 73.97
CA GLN A 23 -36.89 -38.25 73.86
C GLN A 23 -36.12 -38.98 72.75
N LYS A 24 -36.27 -40.32 72.65
CA LYS A 24 -35.66 -41.12 71.57
C LYS A 24 -36.22 -40.76 70.19
N PHE A 25 -37.54 -40.55 70.07
CA PHE A 25 -38.17 -40.12 68.83
C PHE A 25 -37.70 -38.73 68.37
N ILE A 26 -37.58 -37.77 69.30
CA ILE A 26 -37.06 -36.42 69.02
C ILE A 26 -35.58 -36.48 68.65
N ALA A 27 -34.77 -37.26 69.38
CA ALA A 27 -33.34 -37.40 69.11
C ALA A 27 -33.05 -38.00 67.72
N ASN A 28 -33.80 -39.04 67.33
CA ASN A 28 -33.67 -39.65 66.00
C ASN A 28 -34.11 -38.67 64.90
N ARG A 29 -35.21 -37.94 65.09
CA ARG A 29 -35.69 -36.95 64.12
C ARG A 29 -34.73 -35.75 63.98
N ASN A 30 -34.09 -35.33 65.06
CA ASN A 30 -33.07 -34.28 65.03
C ASN A 30 -31.80 -34.69 64.29
N ARG A 31 -31.40 -35.97 64.38
CA ARG A 31 -30.27 -36.49 63.58
C ARG A 31 -30.61 -36.51 62.09
N THR A 32 -31.78 -37.03 61.73
CA THR A 32 -32.25 -37.06 60.34
C THR A 32 -32.40 -35.63 59.79
N GLY A 33 -32.95 -34.70 60.57
CA GLY A 33 -33.06 -33.29 60.20
C GLY A 33 -31.71 -32.61 59.97
N ARG A 34 -30.70 -32.90 60.81
CA ARG A 34 -29.33 -32.38 60.62
C ARG A 34 -28.68 -32.93 59.36
N ILE A 35 -28.86 -34.22 59.06
CA ILE A 35 -28.33 -34.82 57.83
C ILE A 35 -28.95 -34.14 56.59
N TRP A 36 -30.27 -33.97 56.56
CA TRP A 36 -30.95 -33.28 55.47
C TRP A 36 -30.52 -31.82 55.33
N LEU A 37 -30.35 -31.11 56.44
CA LEU A 37 -29.85 -29.73 56.43
C LEU A 37 -28.42 -29.66 55.85
N THR A 38 -27.53 -30.58 56.25
CA THR A 38 -26.16 -30.62 55.70
C THR A 38 -26.16 -30.93 54.20
N ALA A 39 -27.02 -31.85 53.75
CA ALA A 39 -27.15 -32.18 52.33
C ALA A 39 -27.67 -30.97 51.52
N PHE A 40 -28.67 -30.25 52.04
CA PHE A 40 -29.23 -29.07 51.41
C PHE A 40 -28.20 -27.92 51.30
N ILE A 41 -27.45 -27.65 52.38
CA ILE A 41 -26.40 -26.64 52.38
C ILE A 41 -25.28 -27.01 51.40
N ALA A 42 -24.84 -28.27 51.39
CA ALA A 42 -23.81 -28.74 50.46
C ALA A 42 -24.26 -28.57 49.00
N ALA A 43 -25.50 -28.93 48.66
CA ALA A 43 -26.04 -28.74 47.32
C ALA A 43 -26.11 -27.26 46.92
N THR A 44 -26.46 -26.37 47.86
CA THR A 44 -26.50 -24.92 47.63
C THR A 44 -25.11 -24.36 47.33
N ILE A 45 -24.08 -24.80 48.06
CA ILE A 45 -22.69 -24.38 47.83
C ILE A 45 -22.21 -24.82 46.45
N VAL A 46 -22.49 -26.08 46.06
CA VAL A 46 -22.13 -26.59 44.73
C VAL A 46 -22.80 -25.77 43.63
N ALA A 47 -24.08 -25.43 43.79
CA ALA A 47 -24.81 -24.60 42.84
C ALA A 47 -24.17 -23.20 42.70
N ILE A 48 -23.81 -22.55 43.81
CA ILE A 48 -23.15 -21.24 43.80
C ILE A 48 -21.79 -21.30 43.07
N VAL A 49 -20.98 -22.33 43.33
CA VAL A 49 -19.68 -22.50 42.67
C VAL A 49 -19.87 -22.72 41.18
N ALA A 50 -20.81 -23.57 40.77
CA ALA A 50 -21.11 -23.81 39.35
C ALA A 50 -21.59 -22.54 38.64
N LEU A 51 -22.47 -21.77 39.27
CA LEU A 51 -23.01 -20.52 38.72
C LEU A 51 -21.91 -19.45 38.61
N SER A 52 -21.00 -19.38 39.60
CA SER A 52 -19.85 -18.48 39.57
C SER A 52 -18.84 -18.85 38.47
N ALA A 53 -18.59 -20.15 38.26
CA ALA A 53 -17.72 -20.62 37.19
C ALA A 53 -18.32 -20.31 35.81
N LEU A 54 -19.63 -20.51 35.63
CA LEU A 54 -20.34 -20.14 34.42
C LEU A 54 -20.26 -18.63 34.16
N LEU A 55 -20.50 -17.81 35.19
CA LEU A 55 -20.39 -16.37 35.10
C LEU A 55 -18.97 -15.94 34.70
N TYR A 56 -17.95 -16.55 35.28
CA TYR A 56 -16.55 -16.29 34.93
C TYR A 56 -16.27 -16.61 33.45
N THR A 57 -16.75 -17.75 32.94
CA THR A 57 -16.59 -18.09 31.53
C THR A 57 -17.31 -17.09 30.61
N ILE A 58 -18.55 -16.73 30.91
CA ILE A 58 -19.32 -15.78 30.11
C ILE A 58 -18.64 -14.41 30.11
N VAL A 59 -18.20 -13.90 31.26
CA VAL A 59 -17.53 -12.60 31.35
C VAL A 59 -16.21 -12.61 30.59
N ARG A 60 -15.41 -13.67 30.72
CA ARG A 60 -14.14 -13.79 29.98
C ARG A 60 -14.34 -13.89 28.47
N ASP A 61 -15.36 -14.62 28.03
CA ASP A 61 -15.60 -14.85 26.60
C ASP A 61 -16.36 -13.65 25.97
N SER A 62 -17.19 -12.93 26.73
CA SER A 62 -17.96 -11.76 26.26
C SER A 62 -17.19 -10.44 26.36
N PHE A 63 -16.33 -10.31 27.38
CA PHE A 63 -15.46 -9.15 27.58
C PHE A 63 -13.99 -9.49 27.37
N GLY A 64 -13.71 -10.52 26.55
CA GLY A 64 -12.35 -10.85 26.14
C GLY A 64 -11.64 -9.56 25.77
N TYR A 65 -10.55 -9.24 26.48
CA TYR A 65 -9.79 -8.00 26.32
C TYR A 65 -9.65 -7.70 24.83
N VAL A 66 -10.45 -6.77 24.32
CA VAL A 66 -10.34 -6.29 22.95
C VAL A 66 -9.15 -5.33 22.94
N ILE A 67 -7.96 -5.87 23.16
CA ILE A 67 -6.74 -5.23 22.72
C ILE A 67 -6.74 -5.51 21.22
N ILE A 68 -7.35 -4.61 20.44
CA ILE A 68 -6.96 -4.50 19.04
C ILE A 68 -5.50 -4.04 19.10
N GLN A 69 -4.57 -4.99 19.11
CA GLN A 69 -3.25 -4.69 18.58
C GLN A 69 -3.52 -4.38 17.13
N ASN A 70 -3.67 -3.09 16.81
CA ASN A 70 -3.63 -2.67 15.43
C ASN A 70 -2.18 -2.89 15.01
N THR A 71 -1.92 -4.09 14.49
CA THR A 71 -0.61 -4.55 14.00
C THR A 71 -0.25 -3.88 12.67
N GLN A 72 -1.01 -2.87 12.25
CA GLN A 72 -0.58 -1.98 11.18
C GLN A 72 0.40 -0.98 11.77
N ASP A 73 1.61 -0.95 11.21
CA ASP A 73 2.58 0.07 11.51
C ASP A 73 1.90 1.45 11.31
N PRO A 74 1.90 2.33 12.33
CA PRO A 74 1.31 3.66 12.20
C PRO A 74 1.84 4.44 10.99
N ALA A 75 3.05 4.13 10.50
CA ALA A 75 3.58 4.69 9.26
C ALA A 75 2.71 4.36 8.03
N GLN A 76 2.18 3.13 7.91
CA GLN A 76 1.34 2.72 6.78
C GLN A 76 -0.02 3.40 6.79
N LEU A 77 -0.55 3.73 7.98
CA LEU A 77 -1.80 4.47 8.10
C LEU A 77 -1.65 5.93 7.63
N VAL A 78 -0.48 6.53 7.85
CA VAL A 78 -0.17 7.88 7.37
C VAL A 78 0.06 7.88 5.87
N GLU A 79 0.71 6.85 5.32
CA GLU A 79 0.97 6.74 3.87
C GLU A 79 -0.32 6.83 3.04
N HIS A 80 -1.36 6.10 3.42
CA HIS A 80 -2.65 6.11 2.71
C HIS A 80 -3.35 7.48 2.80
N VAL A 81 -3.22 8.18 3.93
CA VAL A 81 -3.82 9.51 4.14
C VAL A 81 -3.06 10.56 3.34
N GLU A 82 -1.73 10.49 3.32
CA GLU A 82 -0.90 11.39 2.53
C GLU A 82 -1.04 11.12 1.04
N GLU A 83 -1.15 9.87 0.60
CA GLU A 83 -1.48 9.52 -0.78
C GLU A 83 -2.82 10.14 -1.20
N ALA A 84 -3.87 9.98 -0.38
CA ALA A 84 -5.18 10.58 -0.65
C ALA A 84 -5.11 12.11 -0.70
N ARG A 85 -4.29 12.75 0.16
CA ARG A 85 -4.04 14.19 0.12
C ARG A 85 -3.32 14.63 -1.16
N MET A 86 -2.28 13.90 -1.58
CA MET A 86 -1.53 14.20 -2.79
C MET A 86 -2.41 14.05 -4.03
N LEU A 87 -3.27 13.03 -4.07
CA LEU A 87 -4.23 12.85 -5.16
C LEU A 87 -5.34 13.90 -5.17
N ALA A 88 -5.72 14.44 -4.01
CA ALA A 88 -6.72 15.50 -3.88
C ALA A 88 -6.14 16.92 -4.01
N ALA A 89 -4.81 17.06 -4.12
CA ALA A 89 -4.16 18.35 -4.27
C ALA A 89 -4.61 19.04 -5.57
N ALA A 90 -4.66 20.37 -5.55
CA ALA A 90 -5.01 21.15 -6.73
C ALA A 90 -3.98 20.90 -7.83
N GLN A 91 -4.43 20.36 -8.97
CA GLN A 91 -3.58 20.08 -10.12
C GLN A 91 -3.60 21.27 -11.08
N MET A 92 -2.40 21.72 -11.47
CA MET A 92 -2.20 22.62 -12.59
C MET A 92 -1.46 21.83 -13.67
N SER A 93 -2.00 21.89 -14.90
CA SER A 93 -1.35 21.35 -16.09
C SER A 93 -1.28 22.46 -17.12
N SER A 94 -0.12 22.62 -17.75
CA SER A 94 0.09 23.54 -18.87
C SER A 94 0.96 22.82 -19.90
N GLU A 95 0.72 23.12 -21.17
CA GLU A 95 1.61 22.69 -22.25
C GLU A 95 2.88 23.56 -22.32
N ASP A 96 2.87 24.74 -21.68
CA ASP A 96 4.06 25.59 -21.54
C ASP A 96 4.77 25.33 -20.22
N ASP A 97 5.89 24.61 -20.29
CA ASP A 97 6.73 24.30 -19.13
C ASP A 97 7.22 25.56 -18.39
N LYS A 98 7.30 26.73 -19.05
CA LYS A 98 7.68 27.99 -18.38
C LYS A 98 6.61 28.46 -17.39
N GLU A 99 5.34 28.23 -17.70
CA GLU A 99 4.25 28.52 -16.75
C GLU A 99 4.32 27.57 -15.55
N LEU A 100 4.65 26.30 -15.77
CA LEU A 100 4.85 25.32 -14.70
C LEU A 100 6.03 25.70 -13.80
N VAL A 101 7.16 26.09 -14.38
CA VAL A 101 8.32 26.59 -13.63
C VAL A 101 7.94 27.76 -12.73
N LYS A 102 7.17 28.71 -13.26
CA LYS A 102 6.70 29.87 -12.50
C LYS A 102 5.77 29.45 -11.37
N ALA A 103 4.77 28.62 -11.65
CA ALA A 103 3.83 28.13 -10.65
C ALA A 103 4.53 27.41 -9.49
N ILE A 104 5.55 26.61 -9.79
CA ILE A 104 6.33 25.89 -8.77
C ILE A 104 7.23 26.84 -7.98
N ALA A 105 7.83 27.84 -8.63
CA ALA A 105 8.64 28.84 -7.94
C ALA A 105 7.80 29.74 -7.02
N ASP A 106 6.53 30.00 -7.37
CA ASP A 106 5.63 30.88 -6.63
C ASP A 106 4.99 30.20 -5.40
N ASP A 107 4.97 28.86 -5.33
CA ASP A 107 4.42 28.08 -4.20
C ASP A 107 5.49 27.16 -3.55
N PRO A 108 5.92 27.44 -2.30
CA PRO A 108 6.90 26.63 -1.58
C PRO A 108 6.52 25.16 -1.36
N TYR A 109 5.24 24.81 -1.47
CA TYR A 109 4.73 23.45 -1.29
C TYR A 109 4.44 22.73 -2.61
N ALA A 110 4.64 23.41 -3.75
CA ALA A 110 4.40 22.82 -5.05
C ALA A 110 5.48 21.79 -5.43
N ILE A 111 5.04 20.76 -6.14
CA ILE A 111 5.89 19.79 -6.83
C ILE A 111 5.37 19.66 -8.25
N GLY A 112 6.29 19.51 -9.22
CA GLY A 112 5.92 19.28 -10.60
C GLY A 112 6.97 18.51 -11.36
N TYR A 113 6.59 18.06 -12.55
CA TYR A 113 7.40 17.25 -13.44
C TYR A 113 7.45 17.94 -14.80
N PHE A 114 8.64 18.25 -15.28
CA PHE A 114 8.89 18.88 -16.58
C PHE A 114 10.32 18.55 -17.04
N GLY A 115 10.67 18.93 -18.27
CA GLY A 115 11.97 18.61 -18.86
C GLY A 115 13.16 19.21 -18.07
N HIS A 116 14.25 18.46 -17.92
CA HIS A 116 15.45 18.90 -17.19
C HIS A 116 16.01 20.23 -17.69
N ALA A 117 15.91 20.52 -18.98
CA ALA A 117 16.34 21.79 -19.58
C ALA A 117 15.77 23.02 -18.85
N TYR A 118 14.47 23.00 -18.54
CA TYR A 118 13.82 24.11 -17.85
C TYR A 118 14.26 24.25 -16.39
N TYR A 119 14.63 23.15 -15.74
CA TYR A 119 15.26 23.21 -14.41
C TYR A 119 16.68 23.81 -14.50
N ALA A 120 17.49 23.38 -15.48
CA ALA A 120 18.85 23.85 -15.66
C ALA A 120 18.92 25.38 -15.81
N ASP A 121 17.94 25.98 -16.51
CA ASP A 121 17.82 27.42 -16.69
C ASP A 121 17.29 28.19 -15.45
N ASN A 122 16.78 27.48 -14.44
CA ASN A 122 16.12 28.06 -13.26
C ASN A 122 16.62 27.46 -11.94
N THR A 123 17.88 27.02 -11.90
CA THR A 123 18.51 26.42 -10.71
C THR A 123 18.61 27.36 -9.50
N ASP A 124 18.45 28.68 -9.73
CA ASP A 124 18.38 29.70 -8.70
C ASP A 124 17.03 29.72 -7.96
N LYS A 125 15.96 29.24 -8.59
CA LYS A 125 14.58 29.27 -8.06
C LYS A 125 14.06 27.88 -7.70
N LEU A 126 14.55 26.86 -8.39
CA LEU A 126 14.03 25.51 -8.29
C LEU A 126 15.03 24.58 -7.63
N ARG A 127 14.52 23.50 -7.04
CA ARG A 127 15.33 22.42 -6.47
C ARG A 127 14.96 21.10 -7.12
N ALA A 128 15.92 20.45 -7.76
CA ALA A 128 15.77 19.09 -8.23
C ALA A 128 15.61 18.10 -7.06
N VAL A 129 14.70 17.13 -7.22
CA VAL A 129 14.44 16.09 -6.22
C VAL A 129 15.24 14.84 -6.56
N SER A 130 16.00 14.33 -5.57
CA SER A 130 16.65 13.02 -5.69
C SER A 130 15.63 11.91 -5.46
N VAL A 131 15.67 10.87 -6.29
CA VAL A 131 14.78 9.71 -6.18
C VAL A 131 15.64 8.48 -5.98
N ASN A 132 15.37 7.69 -4.93
CA ASN A 132 16.16 6.52 -4.56
C ASN A 132 17.67 6.81 -4.41
N GLY A 133 18.02 8.02 -3.94
CA GLY A 133 19.41 8.47 -3.78
C GLY A 133 20.10 8.90 -5.09
N ALA A 134 19.42 8.86 -6.23
CA ALA A 134 19.92 9.36 -7.50
C ALA A 134 19.39 10.79 -7.77
N GLN A 135 20.29 11.73 -8.09
CA GLN A 135 19.93 13.06 -8.60
C GLN A 135 19.61 12.99 -10.09
N PRO A 136 18.84 13.93 -10.67
CA PRO A 136 18.65 14.02 -12.12
C PRO A 136 19.87 14.68 -12.79
N ASN A 137 20.86 13.89 -13.18
CA ASN A 137 22.06 14.39 -13.88
C ASN A 137 22.51 13.40 -14.96
N ALA A 138 23.48 13.81 -15.79
CA ALA A 138 23.92 13.01 -16.93
C ALA A 138 24.39 11.59 -16.53
N GLU A 139 25.08 11.44 -15.40
CA GLU A 139 25.62 10.16 -14.94
C GLU A 139 24.50 9.20 -14.51
N THR A 140 23.59 9.67 -13.65
CA THR A 140 22.50 8.83 -13.11
C THR A 140 21.44 8.53 -14.15
N THR A 141 21.19 9.45 -15.08
CA THR A 141 20.29 9.27 -16.22
C THR A 141 20.87 8.25 -17.20
N ALA A 142 22.13 8.38 -17.62
CA ALA A 142 22.76 7.43 -18.53
C ALA A 142 22.87 6.02 -17.92
N ALA A 143 23.11 5.93 -16.60
CA ALA A 143 23.16 4.67 -15.88
C ALA A 143 21.77 4.06 -15.57
N GLY A 144 20.66 4.71 -15.95
CA GLY A 144 19.30 4.27 -15.63
C GLY A 144 18.95 4.29 -14.14
N LYS A 145 19.77 4.94 -13.30
CA LYS A 145 19.58 5.03 -11.85
C LYS A 145 18.51 6.06 -11.48
N TYR A 146 18.36 7.12 -12.27
CA TYR A 146 17.29 8.08 -12.08
C TYR A 146 16.01 7.60 -12.80
N PRO A 147 14.94 7.24 -12.06
CA PRO A 147 13.81 6.48 -12.61
C PRO A 147 12.93 7.30 -13.58
N TYR A 148 12.96 8.63 -13.51
CA TYR A 148 12.17 9.50 -14.38
C TYR A 148 12.96 9.97 -15.62
N THR A 149 13.72 9.04 -16.20
CA THR A 149 14.48 9.25 -17.43
C THR A 149 13.72 8.64 -18.60
N ARG A 150 13.66 9.34 -19.75
CA ARG A 150 13.03 8.83 -20.97
C ARG A 150 13.99 8.91 -22.16
N PRO A 151 14.31 7.78 -22.83
CA PRO A 151 15.03 7.82 -24.09
C PRO A 151 14.16 8.44 -25.19
N ILE A 152 14.79 9.18 -26.10
CA ILE A 152 14.17 9.77 -27.28
C ILE A 152 14.67 8.98 -28.49
N PHE A 153 13.74 8.53 -29.32
CA PHE A 153 14.04 7.74 -30.50
C PHE A 153 13.67 8.51 -31.76
N ILE A 154 14.49 8.35 -32.79
CA ILE A 154 14.13 8.67 -34.17
C ILE A 154 13.87 7.37 -34.91
N TYR A 155 12.88 7.36 -35.79
CA TYR A 155 12.56 6.21 -36.63
C TYR A 155 12.81 6.61 -38.08
N ALA A 156 13.59 5.80 -38.78
CA ALA A 156 13.86 5.97 -40.20
C ALA A 156 13.64 4.64 -40.91
N ASP A 157 12.90 4.69 -42.01
CA ASP A 157 12.66 3.52 -42.85
C ASP A 157 13.90 3.23 -43.70
N SER A 158 14.36 1.97 -43.70
CA SER A 158 15.57 1.58 -44.41
C SER A 158 15.42 1.64 -45.93
N GLU A 159 14.25 1.30 -46.46
CA GLU A 159 14.00 1.34 -47.90
C GLU A 159 13.99 2.79 -48.39
N GLN A 160 13.36 3.70 -47.63
CA GLN A 160 13.37 5.13 -47.92
C GLN A 160 14.77 5.74 -47.82
N MET A 161 15.56 5.37 -46.81
CA MET A 161 16.95 5.83 -46.72
C MET A 161 17.80 5.39 -47.93
N GLN A 162 17.60 4.16 -48.42
CA GLN A 162 18.29 3.67 -49.61
C GLN A 162 17.79 4.33 -50.90
N ALA A 163 16.49 4.57 -51.02
CA ALA A 163 15.87 5.19 -52.19
C ALA A 163 16.15 6.70 -52.29
N GLN A 164 16.27 7.38 -51.15
CA GLN A 164 16.41 8.83 -51.03
C GLN A 164 17.69 9.20 -50.29
N PRO A 165 18.78 9.54 -51.01
CA PRO A 165 20.07 9.85 -50.39
C PRO A 165 20.00 10.97 -49.35
N HIS A 166 19.14 11.96 -49.54
CA HIS A 166 18.99 13.09 -48.62
C HIS A 166 18.41 12.68 -47.25
N VAL A 167 17.54 11.66 -47.19
CA VAL A 167 17.02 11.11 -45.93
C VAL A 167 18.15 10.41 -45.18
N SER A 168 18.89 9.54 -45.86
CA SER A 168 20.05 8.85 -45.27
C SER A 168 21.13 9.83 -44.82
N GLY A 169 21.42 10.86 -45.62
CA GLY A 169 22.33 11.94 -45.31
C GLY A 169 21.91 12.77 -44.10
N PHE A 170 20.60 13.05 -43.94
CA PHE A 170 20.09 13.73 -42.75
C PHE A 170 20.30 12.89 -41.48
N VAL A 171 19.99 11.59 -41.52
CA VAL A 171 20.22 10.71 -40.36
C VAL A 171 21.72 10.60 -40.03
N ASN A 172 22.57 10.52 -41.05
CA ASN A 172 24.04 10.56 -40.87
C ASN A 172 24.49 11.85 -40.18
N TYR A 173 24.04 13.00 -40.68
CA TYR A 173 24.33 14.31 -40.08
C TYR A 173 23.81 14.39 -38.64
N TYR A 174 22.60 13.91 -38.39
CA TYR A 174 22.03 13.85 -37.04
C TYR A 174 22.94 13.05 -36.10
N LEU A 175 23.35 11.84 -36.47
CA LEU A 175 24.21 10.99 -35.64
C LEU A 175 25.61 11.58 -35.40
N ASN A 176 26.14 12.37 -36.35
CA ASN A 176 27.42 13.08 -36.18
C ASN A 176 27.32 14.26 -35.21
N ASN A 177 26.14 14.89 -35.09
CA ASN A 177 25.98 16.15 -34.35
C ASN A 177 25.16 16.02 -33.07
N ILE A 178 24.46 14.90 -32.85
CA ILE A 178 23.49 14.75 -31.76
C ILE A 178 24.11 14.97 -30.38
N ALA A 179 25.37 14.56 -30.16
CA ALA A 179 26.02 14.75 -28.87
C ALA A 179 26.17 16.25 -28.49
N THR A 180 26.37 17.12 -29.48
CA THR A 180 26.46 18.58 -29.27
C THR A 180 25.06 19.17 -29.17
N VAL A 181 24.22 18.88 -30.17
CA VAL A 181 22.86 19.44 -30.27
C VAL A 181 22.00 19.06 -29.06
N SER A 182 22.12 17.84 -28.53
CA SER A 182 21.41 17.44 -27.31
C SER A 182 21.76 18.35 -26.13
N ARG A 183 23.04 18.68 -25.94
CA ARG A 183 23.48 19.52 -24.81
C ARG A 183 22.97 20.94 -24.94
N ASP A 184 23.05 21.51 -26.15
CA ASP A 184 22.56 22.86 -26.42
C ASP A 184 21.03 22.97 -26.22
N ALA A 185 20.30 21.90 -26.52
CA ALA A 185 18.87 21.79 -26.29
C ALA A 185 18.50 21.38 -24.84
N GLY A 186 19.48 21.20 -23.94
CA GLY A 186 19.26 20.86 -22.53
C GLY A 186 18.95 19.37 -22.24
N TYR A 187 19.22 18.48 -23.21
CA TYR A 187 19.16 17.03 -23.06
C TYR A 187 20.53 16.43 -22.74
N PHE A 188 20.51 15.23 -22.16
CA PHE A 188 21.72 14.44 -21.99
C PHE A 188 22.06 13.71 -23.30
N ALA A 189 23.29 13.91 -23.76
CA ALA A 189 23.79 13.24 -24.95
C ALA A 189 23.85 11.71 -24.74
N PRO A 190 23.58 10.91 -25.79
CA PRO A 190 23.86 9.48 -25.75
C PRO A 190 25.35 9.21 -25.46
N ASP A 191 25.65 8.09 -24.79
CA ASP A 191 27.02 7.67 -24.60
C ASP A 191 27.66 7.19 -25.90
N GLU A 192 29.00 7.11 -25.91
CA GLU A 192 29.77 6.76 -27.11
C GLU A 192 29.44 5.35 -27.62
N THR A 193 29.13 4.41 -26.72
CA THR A 193 28.73 3.04 -27.08
C THR A 193 27.42 3.05 -27.87
N THR A 194 26.43 3.81 -27.40
CA THR A 194 25.13 3.98 -28.03
C THR A 194 25.27 4.68 -29.37
N LEU A 195 26.13 5.71 -29.47
CA LEU A 195 26.40 6.38 -30.75
C LEU A 195 27.05 5.42 -31.75
N GLN A 196 28.01 4.60 -31.32
CA GLN A 196 28.63 3.58 -32.19
C GLN A 196 27.60 2.55 -32.67
N GLN A 197 26.72 2.08 -31.79
CA GLN A 197 25.63 1.17 -32.16
C GLN A 197 24.67 1.82 -33.17
N ASN A 198 24.27 3.06 -32.95
CA ASN A 198 23.38 3.78 -33.87
C ASN A 198 24.04 4.00 -35.24
N ARG A 199 25.35 4.31 -35.27
CA ARG A 199 26.13 4.41 -36.52
C ARG A 199 26.19 3.07 -37.26
N GLN A 200 26.37 1.97 -36.53
CA GLN A 200 26.37 0.63 -37.08
C GLN A 200 25.02 0.24 -37.68
N ILE A 201 23.91 0.53 -36.98
CA ILE A 201 22.54 0.33 -37.48
C ILE A 201 22.33 1.12 -38.78
N TRP A 202 22.81 2.36 -38.85
CA TRP A 202 22.74 3.16 -40.07
C TRP A 202 23.55 2.56 -41.22
N LEU A 203 24.77 2.05 -40.96
CA LEU A 203 25.60 1.39 -41.97
C LEU A 203 24.91 0.13 -42.52
N GLU A 204 24.36 -0.71 -41.64
CA GLU A 204 23.60 -1.90 -41.99
C GLU A 204 22.37 -1.55 -42.84
N ALA A 205 21.62 -0.52 -42.43
CA ALA A 205 20.44 -0.04 -43.16
C ALA A 205 20.78 0.50 -44.56
N ASN A 206 22.03 0.93 -44.80
CA ASN A 206 22.51 1.37 -46.12
C ASN A 206 23.32 0.31 -46.88
N GLY A 207 23.45 -0.92 -46.35
CA GLY A 207 24.23 -1.99 -46.97
C GLY A 207 25.75 -1.78 -46.93
N LEU A 208 26.25 -0.91 -46.05
CA LEU A 208 27.66 -0.52 -45.92
C LEU A 208 28.37 -1.29 -44.78
N ASN A 209 28.12 -2.59 -44.68
CA ASN A 209 28.61 -3.42 -43.58
C ASN A 209 30.14 -3.42 -43.49
N GLY A 210 30.68 -3.06 -42.32
CA GLY A 210 32.12 -3.04 -42.05
C GLY A 210 32.86 -1.84 -42.64
N ALA A 211 32.14 -0.86 -43.21
CA ALA A 211 32.72 0.41 -43.60
C ALA A 211 32.87 1.35 -42.39
N ASP A 212 33.81 2.29 -42.49
CA ASP A 212 33.87 3.41 -41.54
C ASP A 212 32.65 4.31 -41.71
N PHE A 213 32.17 4.88 -40.60
CA PHE A 213 31.02 5.78 -40.64
C PHE A 213 31.38 7.06 -41.40
N PRO A 214 30.68 7.38 -42.51
CA PRO A 214 31.03 8.51 -43.35
C PRO A 214 30.58 9.83 -42.73
N LEU A 215 31.25 10.92 -43.10
CA LEU A 215 30.76 12.27 -42.86
C LEU A 215 30.06 12.77 -44.13
N ILE A 216 28.74 12.91 -44.08
CA ILE A 216 27.93 13.37 -45.21
C ILE A 216 27.42 14.78 -44.90
N ASP A 217 27.68 15.72 -45.82
CA ASP A 217 27.01 17.03 -45.79
C ASP A 217 25.68 16.90 -46.55
N PRO A 218 24.53 16.92 -45.84
CA PRO A 218 23.22 16.76 -46.47
C PRO A 218 22.91 17.89 -47.46
N ALA A 219 23.52 19.07 -47.32
CA ALA A 219 23.29 20.20 -48.23
C ALA A 219 23.90 19.99 -49.63
N THR A 220 24.85 19.04 -49.74
CA THR A 220 25.48 18.70 -51.02
C THR A 220 24.72 17.64 -51.82
N LEU A 221 23.70 17.02 -51.21
CA LEU A 221 22.92 15.97 -51.83
C LEU A 221 21.85 16.56 -52.77
N PRO A 222 21.52 15.87 -53.89
CA PRO A 222 20.49 16.34 -54.79
C PRO A 222 19.14 16.41 -54.07
N ALA A 223 18.48 17.55 -54.19
CA ALA A 223 17.13 17.75 -53.65
C ALA A 223 16.13 16.83 -54.35
N ASP A 224 15.14 16.35 -53.60
CA ASP A 224 13.98 15.71 -54.21
C ASP A 224 13.13 16.76 -54.93
N THR A 225 13.08 16.67 -56.26
CA THR A 225 12.25 17.55 -57.09
C THR A 225 10.86 16.97 -57.36
N THR A 226 10.52 15.82 -56.76
CA THR A 226 9.23 15.16 -56.89
C THR A 226 8.33 15.44 -55.70
N LEU A 227 7.83 16.69 -55.61
CA LEU A 227 6.74 17.07 -54.70
C LEU A 227 5.42 17.22 -55.49
#